data_AF-A0AAI9J620-F1
#
_entry.id   AF-A0AAI9J620-F1
#
_cell.length_a   1.000
_cell.length_b   1.000
_cell.length_c   1.000
_cell.angle_alpha   90.00
_cell.angle_beta   90.00
_cell.angle_gamma   90.00
#
_symmetry.space_group_name_H-M   'P 1'
#
loop_
_entity.id
_entity.type
_entity.pdbx_description
1 polymer ?
#
loop_
_entity_poly.entity_id
_entity_poly.type
_entity_poly.pdbx_seq_one_letter_code
_entity_poly.pdbx_strand_id
1 'polypeptide(L)'
;MIIFISIKKLVQTFWWLIAAIALYIFYQSIGLNMFFLLVIGLLALKFVPVLVLPIIIIAIGVHFSGGFSFIADFLETGILMLIGLPFALITGLFIDEQTRAFKEAKKLKTK
;
A
#
# COMPACT_ATOMS: atom_id res chain seq x y z
N MET A 1 -33.37 -41.60 -11.45
CA MET A 1 -32.43 -41.11 -12.49
C MET A 1 -31.02 -41.23 -11.92
N ILE A 2 -30.24 -42.22 -12.35
CA ILE A 2 -28.85 -42.39 -11.89
C ILE A 2 -27.97 -41.61 -12.87
N ILE A 3 -27.39 -40.51 -12.40
CA ILE A 3 -26.47 -39.71 -13.21
C ILE A 3 -25.15 -40.48 -13.28
N PHE A 4 -24.89 -41.15 -14.41
CA PHE A 4 -23.59 -41.74 -14.69
C PHE A 4 -22.59 -40.61 -14.94
N ILE A 5 -21.86 -40.21 -13.89
CA ILE A 5 -20.76 -39.25 -14.02
C ILE A 5 -19.57 -40.00 -14.61
N SER A 6 -19.16 -39.63 -15.83
CA SER A 6 -17.93 -40.15 -16.44
C SER A 6 -16.75 -39.95 -15.50
N ILE A 7 -15.92 -40.98 -15.31
CA ILE A 7 -14.67 -40.91 -14.51
C ILE A 7 -13.81 -39.71 -14.94
N LYS A 8 -13.77 -39.40 -16.25
CA LYS A 8 -13.07 -38.21 -16.76
C LYS A 8 -13.62 -36.91 -16.18
N LYS A 9 -14.94 -36.77 -16.12
CA LYS A 9 -15.60 -35.60 -15.52
C LYS A 9 -15.37 -35.55 -14.00
N LEU A 10 -15.39 -36.70 -13.32
CA LEU A 10 -15.10 -36.77 -11.89
C LEU A 10 -13.68 -36.27 -11.58
N VAL A 11 -12.67 -36.76 -12.31
CA VAL A 11 -11.28 -36.33 -12.18
C VAL A 11 -11.12 -34.85 -12.51
N GLN A 12 -11.77 -34.37 -13.58
CA GLN A 12 -11.75 -32.95 -13.95
C GLN A 12 -12.33 -32.06 -12.83
N THR A 13 -13.49 -32.43 -12.27
CA THR A 13 -14.09 -31.71 -11.14
C THR A 13 -13.17 -31.73 -9.91
N PHE A 14 -12.45 -32.83 -9.68
CA PHE A 14 -11.48 -32.93 -8.59
C PHE A 14 -10.30 -31.95 -8.78
N TRP A 15 -9.80 -31.81 -10.01
CA TRP A 15 -8.78 -30.81 -10.33
C TRP A 15 -9.28 -29.38 -10.13
N TRP A 16 -10.53 -29.09 -10.50
CA TRP A 16 -11.16 -27.79 -10.23
C TRP A 16 -11.29 -27.51 -8.73
N LEU A 17 -11.64 -28.52 -7.93
CA LEU A 17 -11.71 -28.40 -6.48
C LEU A 17 -10.35 -28.05 -5.88
N ILE A 18 -9.28 -28.73 -6.30
CA ILE A 18 -7.91 -28.43 -5.85
C ILE A 18 -7.51 -27.01 -6.25
N ALA A 19 -7.80 -26.60 -7.49
CA ALA A 19 -7.51 -25.25 -7.95
C ALA A 19 -8.27 -24.18 -7.14
N ALA A 20 -9.54 -24.42 -6.82
CA ALA A 20 -10.34 -23.52 -5.99
C ALA A 20 -9.81 -23.43 -4.55
N ILE A 21 -9.41 -24.56 -3.95
CA ILE A 21 -8.80 -24.58 -2.61
C ILE A 21 -7.47 -23.84 -2.61
N ALA A 22 -6.62 -24.07 -3.62
CA ALA A 22 -5.36 -23.38 -3.76
C ALA A 22 -5.56 -21.86 -3.90
N LEU A 23 -6.52 -21.42 -4.71
CA LEU A 23 -6.90 -20.01 -4.83
C LEU A 23 -7.42 -19.44 -3.51
N TYR A 24 -8.24 -20.20 -2.78
CA TYR A 24 -8.77 -19.78 -1.49
C TYR A 24 -7.66 -19.61 -0.44
N ILE A 25 -6.76 -20.58 -0.33
CA ILE A 25 -5.61 -20.51 0.58
C ILE A 25 -4.70 -19.34 0.18
N PHE A 26 -4.43 -19.17 -1.11
CA PHE A 26 -3.63 -18.06 -1.61
C PHE A 26 -4.27 -16.70 -1.28
N TYR A 27 -5.58 -16.58 -1.46
CA TYR A 27 -6.34 -15.39 -1.07
C TYR A 27 -6.25 -15.11 0.44
N GLN A 28 -6.39 -16.15 1.28
CA GLN A 28 -6.27 -16.02 2.74
C GLN A 28 -4.84 -15.65 3.18
N SER A 29 -3.81 -16.19 2.52
CA SER A 29 -2.42 -15.99 2.93
C SER A 29 -1.82 -14.67 2.46
N ILE A 30 -2.14 -14.21 1.25
CA ILE A 30 -1.43 -13.08 0.61
C ILE A 30 -2.40 -11.94 0.23
N GLY A 31 -3.70 -12.19 0.21
CA GLY A 31 -4.73 -11.20 -0.11
C GLY A 31 -4.98 -11.01 -1.61
N LEU A 32 -6.14 -10.43 -1.92
CA LEU A 32 -6.59 -10.18 -3.30
C LEU A 32 -5.62 -9.31 -4.10
N ASN A 33 -5.05 -8.29 -3.46
CA ASN A 33 -4.17 -7.32 -4.09
C ASN A 33 -2.90 -7.98 -4.64
N MET A 34 -2.34 -8.93 -3.88
CA MET A 34 -1.15 -9.67 -4.28
C MET A 34 -1.45 -10.71 -5.35
N PHE A 35 -2.63 -11.34 -5.31
CA PHE A 35 -3.09 -12.19 -6.41
C PHE A 35 -3.27 -11.40 -7.71
N PHE A 36 -3.87 -10.22 -7.64
CA PHE A 36 -4.01 -9.33 -8.78
C PHE A 36 -2.64 -8.97 -9.38
N LEU A 37 -1.67 -8.59 -8.55
CA LEU A 37 -0.31 -8.28 -9.00
C LEU A 37 0.43 -9.49 -9.57
N LEU A 38 0.19 -10.69 -9.04
CA LEU A 38 0.71 -11.94 -9.60
C LEU A 38 0.17 -12.17 -11.02
N VAL A 39 -1.15 -12.06 -11.21
CA VAL A 39 -1.78 -12.23 -12.54
C VAL A 39 -1.26 -11.18 -13.52
N ILE A 40 -1.20 -9.92 -13.10
CA ILE A 40 -0.66 -8.83 -13.94
C ILE A 40 0.83 -9.03 -14.22
N GLY A 41 1.63 -9.50 -13.26
CA GLY A 41 3.04 -9.82 -13.43
C GLY A 41 3.29 -10.96 -14.42
N LEU A 42 2.48 -12.02 -14.35
CA LEU A 42 2.54 -13.12 -15.32
C LEU A 42 2.12 -12.68 -16.73
N LEU A 43 1.10 -11.83 -16.84
CA LEU A 43 0.69 -11.23 -18.12
C LEU A 43 1.80 -10.31 -18.66
N ALA A 44 2.40 -9.48 -17.82
CA ALA A 44 3.50 -8.59 -18.19
C ALA A 44 4.70 -9.40 -18.69
N LEU A 45 5.02 -10.53 -18.06
CA LEU A 45 6.09 -11.41 -18.52
C LEU A 45 5.88 -11.90 -19.97
N LYS A 46 4.61 -12.09 -20.38
CA LYS A 46 4.26 -12.52 -21.75
C LYS A 46 4.23 -11.35 -22.74
N PHE A 47 3.66 -10.21 -22.36
CA PHE A 47 3.34 -9.13 -23.30
C PHE A 47 4.30 -7.95 -23.25
N VAL A 48 4.75 -7.56 -22.05
CA VAL A 48 5.59 -6.37 -21.83
C VAL A 48 6.58 -6.63 -20.69
N PRO A 49 7.68 -7.40 -20.93
CA PRO A 49 8.56 -7.87 -19.87
C PRO A 49 9.22 -6.76 -19.03
N VAL A 50 9.42 -5.58 -19.62
CA VAL A 50 9.99 -4.41 -18.92
C VAL A 50 9.13 -3.96 -17.73
N LEU A 51 7.82 -4.24 -17.74
CA LEU A 51 6.91 -3.88 -16.63
C LEU A 51 7.03 -4.81 -15.42
N VAL A 52 7.65 -5.99 -15.57
CA VAL A 52 7.81 -6.95 -14.47
C VAL A 52 8.54 -6.31 -13.29
N LEU A 53 9.60 -5.54 -13.54
CA LEU A 53 10.38 -4.90 -12.48
C LEU A 53 9.55 -3.84 -11.71
N PRO A 54 8.87 -2.87 -12.36
CA PRO A 54 7.90 -1.99 -11.67
C PRO A 54 6.82 -2.74 -10.89
N ILE A 55 6.26 -3.82 -11.44
CA ILE A 55 5.22 -4.61 -10.79
C ILE A 55 5.77 -5.28 -9.52
N ILE A 56 7.00 -5.79 -9.54
CA ILE A 56 7.65 -6.36 -8.35
C ILE A 56 7.83 -5.29 -7.27
N ILE A 57 8.25 -4.08 -7.63
CA ILE A 57 8.41 -2.97 -6.67
C ILE A 57 7.06 -2.62 -6.03
N ILE A 58 6.00 -2.53 -6.83
CA ILE A 58 4.64 -2.27 -6.33
C ILE A 58 4.18 -3.43 -5.44
N ALA A 59 4.45 -4.68 -5.81
CA ALA A 59 4.09 -5.86 -5.02
C ALA A 59 4.76 -5.87 -3.65
N ILE A 60 6.03 -5.46 -3.57
CA ILE A 60 6.73 -5.28 -2.29
C ILE A 60 6.01 -4.23 -1.45
N GLY A 61 5.67 -3.07 -2.04
CA GLY A 61 4.93 -2.01 -1.37
C GLY A 61 3.59 -2.51 -0.81
N VAL A 62 2.77 -3.13 -1.65
CA VAL A 62 1.45 -3.69 -1.29
C VAL A 62 1.55 -4.77 -0.22
N HIS A 63 2.59 -5.62 -0.27
CA HIS A 63 2.78 -6.68 0.72
C HIS A 63 3.00 -6.14 2.13
N PHE A 64 3.83 -5.10 2.26
CA PHE A 64 4.16 -4.51 3.56
C PHE A 64 3.08 -3.55 4.09
N SER A 65 2.33 -2.89 3.21
CA SER A 65 1.25 -1.98 3.59
C SER A 65 -0.10 -2.65 3.79
N GLY A 66 -0.26 -3.90 3.33
CA GLY A 66 -1.54 -4.60 3.30
C GLY A 66 -2.48 -4.17 2.16
N GLY A 67 -2.08 -3.22 1.30
CA GLY A 67 -2.91 -2.76 0.19
C GLY A 67 -2.32 -1.65 -0.67
N PHE A 68 -3.02 -1.32 -1.77
CA PHE A 68 -2.61 -0.25 -2.70
C PHE A 68 -2.66 1.16 -2.09
N SER A 69 -3.26 1.33 -0.91
CA SER A 69 -3.28 2.61 -0.19
C SER A 69 -1.88 3.15 0.10
N PHE A 70 -0.85 2.30 0.14
CA PHE A 70 0.53 2.71 0.41
C PHE A 70 1.03 3.83 -0.50
N ILE A 71 0.54 3.87 -1.75
CA ILE A 71 0.91 4.91 -2.71
C ILE A 71 0.36 6.25 -2.23
N ALA A 72 -0.89 6.28 -1.78
CA ALA A 72 -1.53 7.46 -1.20
C ALA A 72 -0.87 7.85 0.12
N ASP A 73 -0.62 6.88 1.01
CA ASP A 73 0.02 7.11 2.31
C ASP A 73 1.44 7.70 2.14
N PHE A 74 2.19 7.18 1.16
CA PHE A 74 3.52 7.69 0.81
C PHE A 74 3.46 9.10 0.22
N LEU A 75 2.50 9.36 -0.68
CA LEU A 75 2.28 10.69 -1.25
C LEU A 75 1.86 11.70 -0.19
N GLU A 76 0.91 11.35 0.68
CA GLU A 76 0.43 12.20 1.77
C GLU A 76 1.57 12.54 2.72
N THR A 77 2.31 11.52 3.19
CA THR A 77 3.46 11.71 4.08
C THR A 77 4.53 12.56 3.41
N GLY A 78 4.80 12.32 2.12
CA GLY A 78 5.77 13.09 1.34
C GLY A 78 5.39 14.57 1.22
N ILE A 79 4.12 14.85 0.93
CA ILE A 79 3.59 16.23 0.85
C ILE A 79 3.63 16.90 2.24
N LEU A 80 3.24 16.20 3.29
CA LEU A 80 3.30 16.69 4.67
C LEU A 80 4.74 17.02 5.09
N MET A 81 5.73 16.20 4.74
CA MET A 81 7.13 16.53 5.00
C MET A 81 7.60 17.72 4.16
N LEU A 82 7.28 17.75 2.87
CA LEU A 82 7.76 18.81 1.96
C LEU A 82 7.20 20.19 2.30
N ILE A 83 5.93 20.26 2.69
CA ILE A 83 5.24 21.53 2.94
C ILE A 83 5.09 21.77 4.45
N GLY A 84 4.64 20.76 5.19
CA GLY A 84 4.34 20.88 6.62
C GLY A 84 5.58 21.10 7.48
N LEU A 85 6.71 20.45 7.19
CA LEU A 85 7.95 20.65 7.95
C LEU A 85 8.47 22.10 7.85
N PRO A 86 8.66 22.69 6.64
CA PRO A 86 9.07 24.09 6.56
C PRO A 86 8.06 25.03 7.20
N PHE A 87 6.76 24.77 7.04
CA PHE A 87 5.73 25.61 7.65
C PHE A 87 5.79 25.57 9.18
N ALA A 88 5.97 24.39 9.77
CA ALA A 88 6.13 24.19 11.21
C ALA A 88 7.40 24.87 11.75
N LEU A 89 8.50 24.82 11.01
CA LEU A 89 9.74 25.51 11.38
C LEU A 89 9.57 27.03 11.37
N ILE A 90 8.95 27.59 10.33
CA ILE A 90 8.71 29.04 10.22
C ILE A 90 7.78 29.53 11.34
N THR A 91 6.68 28.81 11.59
CA THR A 91 5.77 29.17 12.67
C THR A 91 6.43 29.03 14.04
N GLY A 92 7.26 28.01 14.27
CA GLY A 92 8.05 27.88 15.50
C GLY A 92 8.96 29.09 15.74
N LEU A 93 9.72 29.50 14.71
CA LEU A 93 10.59 30.67 14.79
C LEU A 93 9.81 31.97 15.09
N PHE A 94 8.67 32.15 14.44
CA PHE A 94 7.82 33.33 14.64
C PHE A 94 7.22 33.38 16.06
N ILE A 95 6.76 32.24 16.57
CA ILE A 95 6.22 32.13 17.94
C ILE A 95 7.33 32.40 18.97
N ASP A 96 8.54 31.87 18.76
CA ASP A 96 9.68 32.12 19.64
C ASP A 96 10.05 33.60 19.70
N GLU A 97 10.06 34.27 18.55
CA GLU A 97 10.32 35.71 18.46
C GLU A 97 9.27 36.53 19.22
N GLN A 98 7.97 36.26 19.00
CA GLN A 98 6.86 36.87 19.72
C GLN A 98 6.97 36.62 21.23
N THR A 99 7.33 35.41 21.64
CA THR A 99 7.44 35.03 23.05
C THR A 99 8.60 35.76 23.73
N ARG A 100 9.72 35.96 23.05
CA ARG A 100 10.86 36.75 23.56
C ARG A 100 10.48 38.22 23.68
N ALA A 101 9.87 38.82 22.66
CA ALA A 101 9.41 40.20 22.69
C ALA A 101 8.42 40.45 23.85
N PHE A 102 7.48 39.52 24.08
CA PHE A 102 6.51 39.63 25.16
C PHE A 102 7.17 39.55 26.56
N LYS A 103 8.16 38.67 26.73
CA LYS A 103 8.93 38.57 27.98
C LYS A 103 9.73 39.84 28.26
N GLU A 104 10.33 40.45 27.25
CA GLU A 104 11.08 41.70 27.37
C GLU A 104 10.17 42.90 27.71
N ALA A 105 9.05 43.04 27.01
CA ALA A 105 8.07 44.08 27.30
C ALA A 105 7.51 43.98 28.74
N LYS A 106 7.27 42.77 29.24
CA LYS A 106 6.82 42.55 30.62
C LYS A 106 7.88 42.96 31.64
N LYS A 107 9.16 42.68 31.40
CA LYS A 107 10.26 43.11 32.29
C LYS A 107 10.38 44.64 32.38
N LEU A 108 10.21 45.35 31.26
CA LEU A 108 10.25 46.81 31.22
C LEU A 108 9.09 47.46 31.99
N LYS A 109 7.93 46.81 32.04
CA LYS A 109 6.73 47.32 32.74
C LYS A 109 6.73 47.11 34.26
N THR A 110 7.68 46.32 34.77
CA THR A 110 7.78 45.96 36.20
C THR A 110 8.93 46.70 36.92
N LYS A 111 9.73 47.47 36.18
CA LYS A 111 10.69 48.46 36.71
C LYS A 111 10.03 49.83 36.72
#